data_AF-A0A382MXY6-F1
#
_entry.id   AF-A0A382MXY6-F1
#
_cell.length_a   1.000
_cell.length_b   1.000
_cell.length_c   1.000
_cell.angle_alpha   90.00
_cell.angle_beta   90.00
_cell.angle_gamma   90.00
#
_symmetry.space_group_name_H-M   'P 1'
#
loop_
_entity.id
_entity.type
_entity.pdbx_description
1 polymer ?
#
loop_
_entity_poly.entity_id
_entity_poly.type
_entity_poly.pdbx_seq_one_letter_code
_entity_poly.pdbx_strand_id
1 'polypeptide(L)'
;MPKKGSGRAGSGNFVISELEVLAGPVRDLKGWDKRKEWIFDELAEDKEWKPSNGAELSFADGGLRIGGKAKSGGLSLGDFYHAGPFLAVRFDQKVGPEGLDAFDPAKKFKHEEKEIAWVHKPEWKNGQLYAQVFVAESSVNYLHKVITADVPRDLPLSLGSDDGIKVFLNGKQIHANNVGRGAAPDQEKITAKLRKGENNLLLKIHNQAGPSGFYFRADAVAKALPAVAAKAESPKGSIAVEVVAKASVSRKAKVFWKTKKENNFSDKRSTASVDIAKGGDWKTYRFDFVATDDLTGLQFQPGGELAVKSFKLYRNETPVKLAFQNALATFSQNGYPVASAIDGKLAPNNNGWAIAPQMGKTHYASFETKQNFSFKG
;
A
#
# COMPACT_ATOMS: atom_id res chain seq x y z
N MET A 1 -18.20 -32.73 -8.19
CA MET A 1 -18.26 -31.25 -8.26
C MET A 1 -19.52 -30.80 -8.99
N PRO A 2 -20.23 -29.73 -8.57
CA PRO A 2 -21.50 -29.29 -9.15
C PRO A 2 -21.39 -28.89 -10.64
N LYS A 3 -22.48 -29.00 -11.40
CA LYS A 3 -22.56 -28.73 -12.86
C LYS A 3 -22.19 -27.29 -13.28
N LYS A 4 -22.11 -26.33 -12.35
CA LYS A 4 -21.89 -24.88 -12.62
C LYS A 4 -20.78 -24.24 -11.75
N GLY A 5 -19.80 -25.01 -11.29
CA GLY A 5 -18.67 -24.45 -10.53
C GLY A 5 -17.72 -23.62 -11.41
N SER A 6 -17.00 -22.68 -10.80
CA SER A 6 -15.95 -21.88 -11.45
C SER A 6 -14.94 -22.77 -12.20
N GLY A 7 -14.53 -22.36 -13.40
CA GLY A 7 -13.54 -23.09 -14.22
C GLY A 7 -14.09 -24.19 -15.14
N ARG A 8 -15.42 -24.38 -15.25
CA ARG A 8 -16.02 -25.27 -16.25
C ARG A 8 -16.33 -24.54 -17.57
N ALA A 9 -16.04 -25.19 -18.69
CA ALA A 9 -16.51 -24.73 -20.00
C ALA A 9 -18.03 -24.94 -20.15
N GLY A 10 -18.67 -24.24 -21.09
CA GLY A 10 -20.12 -24.37 -21.37
C GLY A 10 -20.57 -25.80 -21.74
N SER A 11 -19.64 -26.66 -22.19
CA SER A 11 -19.85 -28.09 -22.44
C SER A 11 -19.90 -28.95 -21.17
N GLY A 12 -19.70 -28.37 -19.99
CA GLY A 12 -19.55 -29.09 -18.73
C GLY A 12 -18.17 -29.73 -18.54
N ASN A 13 -17.25 -29.61 -19.51
CA ASN A 13 -15.87 -30.07 -19.36
C ASN A 13 -15.11 -29.22 -18.31
N PHE A 14 -14.13 -29.85 -17.68
CA PHE A 14 -13.25 -29.24 -16.68
C PHE A 14 -11.81 -29.62 -17.03
N VAL A 15 -10.93 -28.62 -17.04
CA VAL A 15 -9.51 -28.80 -17.33
C VAL A 15 -8.72 -28.26 -16.14
N ILE A 16 -7.88 -29.10 -15.53
CA ILE A 16 -6.82 -28.63 -14.64
C ILE A 16 -5.67 -28.20 -15.54
N SER A 17 -5.51 -26.89 -15.76
CA SER A 17 -4.47 -26.37 -16.65
C SER A 17 -3.07 -26.59 -16.09
N GLU A 18 -2.89 -26.36 -14.78
CA GLU A 18 -1.63 -26.58 -14.07
C GLU A 18 -1.90 -26.76 -12.57
N LEU A 19 -1.10 -27.59 -11.91
CA LEU A 19 -1.11 -27.85 -10.48
C LEU A 19 0.24 -27.41 -9.86
N GLU A 20 0.19 -26.36 -9.06
CA GLU A 20 1.34 -25.93 -8.25
C GLU A 20 1.07 -26.16 -6.77
N VAL A 21 2.01 -26.78 -6.07
CA VAL A 21 1.94 -26.99 -4.61
C VAL A 21 3.18 -26.39 -3.96
N LEU A 22 2.96 -25.55 -2.96
CA LEU A 22 4.00 -25.02 -2.07
C LEU A 22 3.88 -25.76 -0.74
N ALA A 23 4.96 -26.41 -0.31
CA ALA A 23 5.05 -27.03 1.01
C ALA A 23 5.92 -26.17 1.92
N GLY A 24 5.47 -25.97 3.15
CA GLY A 24 6.20 -25.20 4.15
C GLY A 24 6.00 -25.79 5.54
N PRO A 25 6.72 -25.26 6.53
CA PRO A 25 6.61 -25.70 7.91
C PRO A 25 5.17 -25.68 8.43
N VAL A 26 4.81 -26.67 9.26
CA VAL A 26 3.52 -26.66 9.95
C VAL A 26 3.40 -25.45 10.87
N ARG A 27 2.16 -25.09 11.18
CA ARG A 27 1.88 -24.00 12.11
C ARG A 27 2.28 -24.32 13.54
N ASP A 28 2.38 -25.58 13.96
CA ASP A 28 2.88 -25.85 15.31
C ASP A 28 4.33 -25.33 15.45
N LEU A 29 4.57 -24.50 16.47
CA LEU A 29 5.91 -23.96 16.75
C LEU A 29 6.81 -24.99 17.46
N LYS A 30 6.26 -26.14 17.86
CA LYS A 30 7.05 -27.26 18.36
C LYS A 30 8.06 -27.69 17.29
N GLY A 31 9.35 -27.51 17.59
CA GLY A 31 10.45 -27.82 16.67
C GLY A 31 10.94 -26.64 15.82
N TRP A 32 10.29 -25.47 15.89
CA TRP A 32 10.86 -24.25 15.32
C TRP A 32 12.01 -23.73 16.18
N ASP A 33 13.02 -23.14 15.55
CA ASP A 33 14.17 -22.59 16.25
C ASP A 33 13.76 -21.27 16.92
N LYS A 34 13.69 -21.22 18.25
CA LYS A 34 13.48 -19.96 18.99
C LYS A 34 14.74 -19.11 18.90
N ARG A 35 14.69 -18.05 18.09
CA ARG A 35 15.83 -17.17 17.79
C ARG A 35 16.08 -16.16 18.90
N LYS A 36 15.01 -15.58 19.44
CA LYS A 36 15.09 -14.55 20.47
C LYS A 36 13.77 -14.44 21.23
N GLU A 37 13.86 -14.02 22.49
CA GLU A 37 12.73 -13.71 23.34
C GLU A 37 13.01 -12.40 24.08
N TRP A 38 12.03 -11.52 24.12
CA TRP A 38 12.03 -10.29 24.91
C TRP A 38 10.89 -10.37 25.91
N ILE A 39 11.16 -10.16 27.19
CA ILE A 39 10.18 -10.15 28.28
C ILE A 39 10.20 -8.77 28.90
N PHE A 40 9.03 -8.17 29.10
CA PHE A 40 8.87 -6.85 29.68
C PHE A 40 8.15 -6.94 31.01
N ASP A 41 8.87 -7.34 32.05
CA ASP A 41 8.44 -7.15 33.43
C ASP A 41 9.14 -5.94 34.06
N GLU A 42 8.89 -5.69 35.34
CA GLU A 42 9.50 -4.56 36.08
C GLU A 42 11.02 -4.67 36.22
N LEU A 43 11.57 -5.87 36.01
CA LEU A 43 12.99 -6.19 36.11
C LEU A 43 13.66 -6.32 34.73
N ALA A 44 12.94 -6.02 33.63
CA ALA A 44 13.47 -6.17 32.29
C ALA A 44 14.75 -5.35 32.09
N GLU A 45 15.89 -6.05 32.08
CA GLU A 45 17.22 -5.48 31.89
C GLU A 45 17.40 -4.96 30.45
N ASP A 46 16.75 -5.61 29.48
CA ASP A 46 16.91 -5.36 28.05
C ASP A 46 15.76 -4.53 27.43
N LYS A 47 15.97 -3.21 27.36
CA LYS A 47 15.07 -2.26 26.71
C LYS A 47 15.40 -2.06 25.22
N GLU A 48 15.63 -3.16 24.49
CA GLU A 48 16.06 -3.09 23.08
C GLU A 48 15.01 -2.49 22.13
N TRP A 49 13.73 -2.62 22.47
CA TRP A 49 12.63 -2.07 21.66
C TRP A 49 12.55 -0.56 21.86
N LYS A 50 12.82 0.18 20.79
CA LYS A 50 12.83 1.65 20.78
C LYS A 50 11.54 2.19 20.15
N PRO A 51 11.01 3.33 20.65
CA PRO A 51 9.87 3.98 20.03
C PRO A 51 10.21 4.47 18.63
N SER A 52 9.23 4.39 17.73
CA SER A 52 9.29 4.92 16.37
C SER A 52 7.93 5.51 16.00
N ASN A 53 7.89 6.36 14.97
CA ASN A 53 6.64 6.88 14.41
C ASN A 53 5.67 7.55 15.41
N GLY A 54 6.20 8.07 16.54
CA GLY A 54 5.40 8.75 17.56
C GLY A 54 4.92 7.86 18.68
N ALA A 55 5.43 6.63 18.77
CA ALA A 55 5.24 5.81 19.96
C ALA A 55 5.89 6.45 21.19
N GLU A 56 5.19 6.32 22.31
CA GLU A 56 5.69 6.63 23.65
C GLU A 56 5.67 5.33 24.45
N LEU A 57 6.75 5.06 25.19
CA LEU A 57 6.91 3.82 25.94
C LEU A 57 6.93 4.08 27.43
N SER A 58 6.19 3.27 28.17
CA SER A 58 6.28 3.19 29.62
C SER A 58 6.18 1.74 30.07
N PHE A 59 6.76 1.42 31.22
CA PHE A 59 6.62 0.11 31.84
C PHE A 59 5.56 0.24 32.93
N ALA A 60 4.45 -0.50 32.78
CA ALA A 60 3.35 -0.50 33.74
C ALA A 60 2.47 -1.75 33.54
N ASP A 61 1.73 -2.13 34.58
CA ASP A 61 0.79 -3.26 34.57
C ASP A 61 1.41 -4.61 34.18
N GLY A 62 2.69 -4.82 34.51
CA GLY A 62 3.45 -6.03 34.20
C GLY A 62 3.81 -6.19 32.72
N GLY A 63 3.97 -5.09 31.99
CA GLY A 63 4.28 -5.06 30.56
C GLY A 63 4.90 -3.75 30.06
N LEU A 64 5.36 -3.77 28.81
CA LEU A 64 5.68 -2.59 28.02
C LEU A 64 4.38 -1.99 27.45
N ARG A 65 3.98 -0.82 27.94
CA ARG A 65 2.91 -0.03 27.33
C ARG A 65 3.47 0.71 26.13
N ILE A 66 2.81 0.53 24.98
CA ILE A 66 3.11 1.23 23.74
C ILE A 66 1.95 2.17 23.48
N GLY A 67 2.15 3.47 23.72
CA GLY A 67 1.16 4.53 23.48
C GLY A 67 1.62 5.49 22.39
N GLY A 68 1.19 6.75 22.50
CA GLY A 68 1.59 7.84 21.61
C GLY A 68 0.63 8.12 20.45
N LYS A 69 0.98 9.13 19.66
CA LYS A 69 0.18 9.64 18.54
C LYS A 69 0.97 9.52 17.23
N ALA A 70 0.27 9.26 16.13
CA ALA A 70 0.91 9.12 14.82
C ALA A 70 1.73 10.37 14.46
N LYS A 71 2.99 10.18 14.04
CA LYS A 71 3.90 11.28 13.65
C LYS A 71 3.59 11.87 12.27
N SER A 72 2.94 11.11 11.38
CA SER A 72 2.38 11.63 10.13
C SER A 72 0.94 11.14 10.01
N GLY A 73 0.02 12.09 9.86
CA GLY A 73 -1.42 11.84 9.82
C GLY A 73 -1.87 11.17 8.54
N GLY A 74 -3.05 10.57 8.55
CA GLY A 74 -3.75 10.26 7.31
C GLY A 74 -3.88 11.53 6.48
N LEU A 75 -3.76 11.36 5.18
CA LEU A 75 -3.94 12.43 4.22
C LEU A 75 -4.90 11.92 3.15
N SER A 76 -5.98 12.66 2.90
CA SER A 76 -6.81 12.44 1.71
C SER A 76 -6.57 13.57 0.71
N LEU A 77 -6.46 13.19 -0.55
CA LEU A 77 -6.48 14.10 -1.68
C LEU A 77 -7.90 14.04 -2.24
N GLY A 78 -8.61 15.18 -2.29
CA GLY A 78 -9.91 15.26 -2.94
C GLY A 78 -9.84 15.05 -4.46
N ASP A 79 -10.88 15.42 -5.19
CA ASP A 79 -10.81 15.52 -6.66
C ASP A 79 -10.28 16.88 -7.11
N PHE A 80 -10.03 17.05 -8.40
CA PHE A 80 -9.75 18.36 -8.98
C PHE A 80 -11.03 19.12 -9.29
N TYR A 81 -10.92 20.44 -9.23
CA TYR A 81 -11.87 21.40 -9.78
C TYR A 81 -11.12 22.35 -10.70
N HIS A 82 -11.75 22.72 -11.81
CA HIS A 82 -11.20 23.61 -12.83
C HIS A 82 -12.05 24.87 -12.95
N ALA A 83 -11.43 26.04 -12.98
CA ALA A 83 -12.08 27.29 -13.37
C ALA A 83 -11.21 27.99 -14.40
N GLY A 84 -11.75 28.22 -15.58
CA GLY A 84 -11.07 28.89 -16.69
C GLY A 84 -11.68 28.49 -18.04
N PRO A 85 -11.15 29.04 -19.14
CA PRO A 85 -10.05 30.00 -19.17
C PRO A 85 -10.48 31.43 -18.76
N PHE A 86 -9.61 32.15 -18.06
CA PHE A 86 -9.68 33.60 -17.88
C PHE A 86 -8.80 34.23 -18.97
N LEU A 87 -9.40 34.93 -19.93
CA LEU A 87 -8.71 35.43 -21.13
C LEU A 87 -8.01 36.77 -20.88
N ALA A 88 -6.95 37.03 -21.65
CA ALA A 88 -6.16 38.26 -21.63
C ALA A 88 -5.59 38.63 -20.24
N VAL A 89 -5.26 37.60 -19.44
CA VAL A 89 -4.75 37.78 -18.08
C VAL A 89 -3.23 37.62 -18.05
N ARG A 90 -2.53 38.65 -17.58
CA ARG A 90 -1.08 38.57 -17.36
C ARG A 90 -0.73 37.66 -16.18
N PHE A 91 0.46 37.08 -16.18
CA PHE A 91 0.94 36.20 -15.11
C PHE A 91 0.75 36.78 -13.69
N ASP A 92 1.05 38.07 -13.51
CA ASP A 92 0.92 38.76 -12.22
C ASP A 92 -0.42 39.42 -11.96
N GLN A 93 -1.31 39.45 -12.94
CA GLN A 93 -2.66 39.98 -12.75
C GLN A 93 -3.49 39.00 -11.94
N LYS A 94 -4.00 39.49 -10.81
CA LYS A 94 -4.88 38.75 -9.92
C LYS A 94 -6.30 38.72 -10.48
N VAL A 95 -6.83 37.52 -10.73
CA VAL A 95 -8.23 37.29 -11.14
C VAL A 95 -8.80 36.06 -10.46
N GLY A 96 -10.12 35.92 -10.48
CA GLY A 96 -10.79 34.69 -10.06
C GLY A 96 -10.50 34.28 -8.61
N PRO A 97 -10.09 33.03 -8.34
CA PRO A 97 -10.00 32.48 -6.99
C PRO A 97 -8.73 32.84 -6.20
N GLU A 98 -7.81 33.64 -6.76
CA GLU A 98 -6.56 33.97 -6.08
C GLU A 98 -6.79 34.62 -4.70
N GLY A 99 -6.14 34.09 -3.68
CA GLY A 99 -6.21 34.63 -2.31
C GLY A 99 -7.37 34.11 -1.46
N LEU A 100 -8.26 33.26 -2.00
CA LEU A 100 -9.29 32.61 -1.20
C LEU A 100 -8.68 31.51 -0.33
N ASP A 101 -9.00 31.51 0.96
CA ASP A 101 -8.56 30.51 1.94
C ASP A 101 -9.59 29.40 2.18
N ALA A 102 -10.80 29.56 1.63
CA ALA A 102 -11.90 28.61 1.62
C ALA A 102 -12.31 28.23 0.19
N PHE A 103 -12.79 27.01 0.03
CA PHE A 103 -13.30 26.50 -1.24
C PHE A 103 -14.81 26.34 -1.20
N ASP A 104 -15.48 26.92 -2.19
CA ASP A 104 -16.91 26.75 -2.44
C ASP A 104 -17.07 26.33 -3.91
N PRO A 105 -17.49 25.08 -4.20
CA PRO A 105 -17.65 24.60 -5.57
C PRO A 105 -18.79 25.31 -6.33
N ALA A 106 -19.72 25.98 -5.64
CA ALA A 106 -20.79 26.76 -6.27
C ALA A 106 -20.35 28.19 -6.63
N LYS A 107 -19.17 28.62 -6.18
CA LYS A 107 -18.67 29.98 -6.42
C LYS A 107 -18.41 30.22 -7.91
N LYS A 108 -18.85 31.38 -8.38
CA LYS A 108 -18.61 31.90 -9.72
C LYS A 108 -17.70 33.12 -9.65
N PHE A 109 -16.93 33.33 -10.70
CA PHE A 109 -15.98 34.42 -10.84
C PHE A 109 -16.34 35.27 -12.05
N LYS A 110 -16.54 36.57 -11.84
CA LYS A 110 -16.72 37.50 -12.95
C LYS A 110 -15.36 37.78 -13.59
N HIS A 111 -15.32 37.69 -14.91
CA HIS A 111 -14.17 38.10 -15.72
C HIS A 111 -14.71 38.71 -17.01
N GLU A 112 -14.46 40.00 -17.20
CA GLU A 112 -15.11 40.80 -18.24
C GLU A 112 -16.65 40.66 -18.14
N GLU A 113 -17.33 40.34 -19.24
CA GLU A 113 -18.78 40.14 -19.32
C GLU A 113 -19.23 38.71 -19.00
N LYS A 114 -18.30 37.83 -18.57
CA LYS A 114 -18.58 36.40 -18.33
C LYS A 114 -18.52 36.03 -16.86
N GLU A 115 -19.31 35.03 -16.48
CA GLU A 115 -19.17 34.30 -15.22
C GLU A 115 -18.53 32.94 -15.47
N ILE A 116 -17.41 32.68 -14.81
CA ILE A 116 -16.67 31.42 -14.86
C ILE A 116 -16.96 30.66 -13.56
N ALA A 117 -17.47 29.42 -13.67
CA ALA A 117 -17.76 28.55 -12.54
C ALA A 117 -16.70 27.45 -12.38
N TRP A 118 -16.63 26.84 -11.20
CA TRP A 118 -15.88 25.60 -11.02
C TRP A 118 -16.53 24.43 -11.77
N VAL A 119 -15.71 23.61 -12.40
CA VAL A 119 -16.08 22.33 -13.01
C VAL A 119 -15.38 21.21 -12.25
N HIS A 120 -16.13 20.25 -11.72
CA HIS A 120 -15.57 19.06 -11.05
C HIS A 120 -14.89 18.14 -12.08
N LYS A 121 -13.68 17.68 -11.77
CA LYS A 121 -12.80 16.92 -12.66
C LYS A 121 -12.32 15.62 -12.00
N PRO A 122 -13.21 14.64 -11.74
CA PRO A 122 -12.85 13.37 -11.11
C PRO A 122 -11.95 12.51 -12.02
N GLU A 123 -11.94 12.75 -13.33
CA GLU A 123 -11.10 12.07 -14.30
C GLU A 123 -9.63 12.50 -14.22
N TRP A 124 -9.32 13.64 -13.57
CA TRP A 124 -7.95 14.10 -13.40
C TRP A 124 -7.25 13.41 -12.24
N LYS A 125 -6.20 12.63 -12.52
CA LYS A 125 -5.54 11.73 -11.56
C LYS A 125 -4.16 12.21 -11.15
N ASN A 126 -3.77 11.85 -9.93
CA ASN A 126 -2.45 12.10 -9.39
C ASN A 126 -1.36 11.41 -10.23
N GLY A 127 -0.29 12.13 -10.56
CA GLY A 127 0.84 11.61 -11.32
C GLY A 127 0.62 11.49 -12.83
N GLN A 128 -0.50 11.99 -13.37
CA GLN A 128 -0.78 12.00 -14.80
C GLN A 128 -0.45 13.37 -15.42
N LEU A 129 0.09 13.34 -16.65
CA LEU A 129 0.34 14.53 -17.46
C LEU A 129 -0.88 14.85 -18.33
N TYR A 130 -1.33 16.11 -18.28
CA TYR A 130 -2.40 16.66 -19.12
C TYR A 130 -1.83 17.78 -20.01
N ALA A 131 -0.99 17.41 -20.98
CA ALA A 131 -0.12 18.36 -21.67
C ALA A 131 -0.83 19.44 -22.51
N GLN A 132 -2.03 19.16 -23.03
CA GLN A 132 -2.76 20.06 -23.96
C GLN A 132 -4.26 20.12 -23.62
N VAL A 133 -4.60 20.05 -22.33
CA VAL A 133 -6.00 20.01 -21.87
C VAL A 133 -6.69 21.37 -21.94
N PHE A 134 -5.93 22.46 -22.02
CA PHE A 134 -6.44 23.82 -22.18
C PHE A 134 -6.12 24.32 -23.59
N VAL A 135 -7.11 24.91 -24.26
CA VAL A 135 -7.00 25.28 -25.69
C VAL A 135 -6.94 26.79 -25.95
N ALA A 136 -7.17 27.62 -24.92
CA ALA A 136 -7.20 29.06 -25.07
C ALA A 136 -5.81 29.70 -24.90
N GLU A 137 -5.45 30.57 -25.82
CA GLU A 137 -4.23 31.38 -25.78
C GLU A 137 -4.39 32.60 -24.87
N SER A 138 -3.26 33.19 -24.44
CA SER A 138 -3.23 34.37 -23.56
C SER A 138 -4.25 34.23 -22.42
N SER A 139 -4.14 33.13 -21.68
CA SER A 139 -5.18 32.73 -20.74
C SER A 139 -4.63 32.17 -19.44
N VAL A 140 -5.49 32.17 -18.42
CA VAL A 140 -5.22 31.55 -17.14
C VAL A 140 -6.26 30.47 -16.84
N ASN A 141 -5.79 29.31 -16.39
CA ASN A 141 -6.62 28.24 -15.87
C ASN A 141 -6.28 27.96 -14.41
N TYR A 142 -7.30 27.87 -13.56
CA TYR A 142 -7.14 27.50 -12.16
C TYR A 142 -7.52 26.05 -11.91
N LEU A 143 -6.69 25.38 -11.12
CA LEU A 143 -6.92 24.03 -10.63
C LEU A 143 -7.00 24.09 -9.12
N HIS A 144 -8.09 23.61 -8.54
CA HIS A 144 -8.27 23.55 -7.10
C HIS A 144 -8.41 22.10 -6.62
N LYS A 145 -7.88 21.82 -5.43
CA LYS A 145 -8.10 20.57 -4.70
C LYS A 145 -8.09 20.83 -3.19
N VAL A 146 -9.00 20.17 -2.47
CA VAL A 146 -8.98 20.10 -1.00
C VAL A 146 -8.09 18.94 -0.57
N ILE A 147 -7.18 19.20 0.37
CA ILE A 147 -6.31 18.21 0.99
C ILE A 147 -6.60 18.17 2.48
N THR A 148 -7.07 17.03 2.99
CA THR A 148 -7.39 16.88 4.41
C THR A 148 -6.27 16.13 5.11
N ALA A 149 -5.70 16.72 6.15
CA ALA A 149 -4.62 16.14 6.94
C ALA A 149 -5.03 15.94 8.41
N ASP A 150 -4.82 14.75 8.97
CA ASP A 150 -5.19 14.46 10.37
C ASP A 150 -4.34 15.25 11.39
N VAL A 151 -3.11 15.61 11.03
CA VAL A 151 -2.16 16.43 11.81
C VAL A 151 -1.38 17.35 10.86
N PRO A 152 -0.78 18.45 11.36
CA PRO A 152 0.10 19.28 10.53
C PRO A 152 1.26 18.46 9.97
N ARG A 153 1.56 18.61 8.68
CA ARG A 153 2.59 17.83 8.00
C ARG A 153 3.04 18.46 6.69
N ASP A 154 4.25 18.12 6.27
CA ASP A 154 4.76 18.47 4.96
C ASP A 154 4.22 17.50 3.88
N LEU A 155 3.90 18.06 2.71
CA LEU A 155 3.50 17.35 1.51
C LEU A 155 4.40 17.77 0.33
N PRO A 156 5.33 16.89 -0.09
CA PRO A 156 6.06 17.08 -1.33
C PRO A 156 5.12 17.09 -2.54
N LEU A 157 5.28 18.10 -3.39
CA LEU A 157 4.57 18.25 -4.66
C LEU A 157 5.59 18.24 -5.80
N SER A 158 5.30 17.45 -6.83
CA SER A 158 5.96 17.47 -8.12
C SER A 158 4.97 17.98 -9.16
N LEU A 159 5.27 19.11 -9.79
CA LEU A 159 4.35 19.83 -10.67
C LEU A 159 5.01 20.10 -12.03
N GLY A 160 4.17 20.47 -12.98
CA GLY A 160 4.59 21.01 -14.27
C GLY A 160 3.47 21.82 -14.90
N SER A 161 3.81 22.69 -15.83
CA SER A 161 2.88 23.63 -16.44
C SER A 161 3.29 24.04 -17.84
N ASP A 162 2.28 24.46 -18.60
CA ASP A 162 2.40 25.11 -19.90
C ASP A 162 1.53 26.37 -19.84
N ASP A 163 2.05 27.59 -19.77
CA ASP A 163 3.44 27.99 -19.60
C ASP A 163 3.78 28.13 -18.10
N GLY A 164 3.52 29.30 -17.53
CA GLY A 164 3.89 29.66 -16.16
C GLY A 164 2.96 29.07 -15.10
N ILE A 165 3.47 28.97 -13.87
CA ILE A 165 2.73 28.44 -12.72
C ILE A 165 2.78 29.37 -11.51
N LYS A 166 1.65 29.52 -10.81
CA LYS A 166 1.62 29.95 -9.40
C LYS A 166 0.92 28.91 -8.56
N VAL A 167 1.39 28.73 -7.33
CA VAL A 167 0.80 27.79 -6.37
C VAL A 167 0.44 28.52 -5.10
N PHE A 168 -0.78 28.33 -4.63
CA PHE A 168 -1.30 28.90 -3.40
C PHE A 168 -1.78 27.79 -2.48
N LEU A 169 -1.50 27.94 -1.18
CA LEU A 169 -2.00 27.07 -0.13
C LEU A 169 -2.73 27.93 0.89
N ASN A 170 -4.02 27.65 1.11
CA ASN A 170 -4.90 28.40 2.01
C ASN A 170 -4.86 29.91 1.71
N GLY A 171 -5.01 30.28 0.44
CA GLY A 171 -4.98 31.66 -0.03
C GLY A 171 -3.58 32.30 -0.12
N LYS A 172 -2.53 31.71 0.48
CA LYS A 172 -1.18 32.25 0.45
C LYS A 172 -0.36 31.67 -0.70
N GLN A 173 0.27 32.51 -1.52
CA GLN A 173 1.21 32.06 -2.55
C GLN A 173 2.43 31.39 -1.90
N ILE A 174 2.73 30.15 -2.32
CA ILE A 174 3.89 29.37 -1.87
C ILE A 174 4.92 29.15 -2.98
N HIS A 175 4.55 29.37 -4.24
CA HIS A 175 5.45 29.27 -5.39
C HIS A 175 4.94 30.13 -6.56
N ALA A 176 5.86 30.66 -7.36
CA ALA A 176 5.57 31.32 -8.63
C ALA A 176 6.76 31.17 -9.57
N ASN A 177 6.49 30.82 -10.82
CA ASN A 177 7.49 30.72 -11.88
C ASN A 177 6.86 31.11 -13.22
N ASN A 178 7.28 32.25 -13.78
CA ASN A 178 6.81 32.72 -15.08
C ASN A 178 7.82 32.32 -16.15
N VAL A 179 7.53 31.24 -16.87
CA VAL A 179 8.44 30.65 -17.84
C VAL A 179 7.64 30.09 -19.00
N GLY A 180 8.09 30.32 -20.23
CA GLY A 180 7.50 29.71 -21.43
C GLY A 180 8.05 28.29 -21.64
N ARG A 181 7.16 27.29 -21.73
CA ARG A 181 7.52 25.87 -21.85
C ARG A 181 6.29 24.99 -22.04
N GLY A 182 6.50 23.78 -22.56
CA GLY A 182 5.52 22.71 -22.49
C GLY A 182 5.39 22.09 -21.08
N ALA A 183 4.20 21.59 -20.75
CA ALA A 183 3.96 20.88 -19.50
C ALA A 183 4.69 19.52 -19.51
N ALA A 184 5.50 19.27 -18.49
CA ALA A 184 6.18 18.00 -18.29
C ALA A 184 6.22 17.61 -16.79
N PRO A 185 6.37 16.32 -16.46
CA PRO A 185 6.54 15.89 -15.07
C PRO A 185 7.78 16.50 -14.40
N ASP A 186 7.70 16.68 -13.08
CA ASP A 186 8.85 16.98 -12.22
C ASP A 186 9.60 18.31 -12.51
N GLN A 187 8.96 19.28 -13.19
CA GLN A 187 9.51 20.61 -13.48
C GLN A 187 9.64 21.47 -12.22
N GLU A 188 8.62 21.47 -11.35
CA GLU A 188 8.67 22.08 -10.02
C GLU A 188 8.64 21.00 -8.94
N LYS A 189 9.53 21.12 -7.95
CA LYS A 189 9.50 20.31 -6.73
C LYS A 189 9.42 21.22 -5.52
N ILE A 190 8.24 21.32 -4.93
CA ILE A 190 7.98 22.20 -3.78
C ILE A 190 7.41 21.39 -2.61
N THR A 191 7.45 21.97 -1.41
CA THR A 191 6.85 21.35 -0.22
C THR A 191 5.72 22.22 0.31
N ALA A 192 4.50 21.68 0.33
CA ALA A 192 3.33 22.31 0.92
C ALA A 192 3.25 21.98 2.42
N LYS A 193 3.22 23.00 3.27
CA LYS A 193 3.11 22.85 4.73
C LYS A 193 1.64 22.82 5.15
N LEU A 194 1.09 21.63 5.33
CA LEU A 194 -0.33 21.44 5.65
C LEU A 194 -0.61 21.67 7.13
N ARG A 195 -1.73 22.32 7.44
CA ARG A 195 -2.32 22.34 8.79
C ARG A 195 -3.20 21.11 9.00
N LYS A 196 -3.54 20.82 10.25
CA LYS A 196 -4.61 19.85 10.58
C LYS A 196 -5.93 20.31 9.97
N GLY A 197 -6.72 19.35 9.48
CA GLY A 197 -7.99 19.58 8.80
C GLY A 197 -7.80 19.88 7.32
N GLU A 198 -8.70 20.67 6.77
CA GLU A 198 -8.72 21.00 5.34
C GLU A 198 -7.65 22.05 4.97
N ASN A 199 -7.02 21.80 3.83
CA ASN A 199 -6.08 22.69 3.17
C ASN A 199 -6.50 22.89 1.72
N ASN A 200 -6.65 24.15 1.30
CA ASN A 200 -7.08 24.53 -0.04
C ASN A 200 -5.85 24.79 -0.91
N LEU A 201 -5.57 23.89 -1.85
CA LEU A 201 -4.46 24.00 -2.79
C LEU A 201 -4.99 24.50 -4.14
N LEU A 202 -4.44 25.62 -4.60
CA LEU A 202 -4.80 26.26 -5.87
C LEU A 202 -3.55 26.38 -6.74
N LEU A 203 -3.63 25.90 -7.98
CA LEU A 203 -2.63 26.16 -9.02
C LEU A 203 -3.22 27.13 -10.04
N LYS A 204 -2.43 28.12 -10.44
CA LYS A 204 -2.65 28.99 -11.60
C LYS A 204 -1.74 28.51 -12.72
N ILE A 205 -2.31 28.11 -13.84
CA ILE A 205 -1.57 27.81 -15.07
C ILE A 205 -1.79 29.01 -16.01
N HIS A 206 -0.72 29.71 -16.34
CA HIS A 206 -0.75 30.88 -17.21
C HIS A 206 -0.15 30.53 -18.56
N ASN A 207 -0.91 30.70 -19.63
CA ASN A 207 -0.54 30.36 -20.98
C ASN A 207 -0.33 31.62 -21.82
N GLN A 208 0.76 31.70 -22.58
CA GLN A 208 1.02 32.82 -23.50
C GLN A 208 0.40 32.56 -24.88
N ALA A 209 0.62 31.38 -25.46
CA ALA A 209 0.18 31.04 -26.81
C ALA A 209 -0.01 29.52 -26.98
N GLY A 210 -0.75 29.08 -28.00
CA GLY A 210 -1.00 27.66 -28.25
C GLY A 210 -1.82 26.96 -27.16
N PRO A 211 -1.96 25.62 -27.25
CA PRO A 211 -2.57 24.83 -26.19
C PRO A 211 -1.65 24.73 -24.98
N SER A 212 -2.24 24.50 -23.80
CA SER A 212 -1.55 24.42 -22.51
C SER A 212 -2.06 23.28 -21.65
N GLY A 213 -1.40 23.06 -20.51
CA GLY A 213 -1.57 21.87 -19.70
C GLY A 213 -0.87 21.92 -18.36
N PHE A 214 -0.95 20.81 -17.64
CA PHE A 214 -0.35 20.68 -16.31
C PHE A 214 0.07 19.25 -15.99
N TYR A 215 0.96 19.15 -15.02
CA TYR A 215 1.28 17.92 -14.30
C TYR A 215 1.11 18.16 -12.80
N PHE A 216 0.53 17.19 -12.09
CA PHE A 216 0.41 17.22 -10.64
C PHE A 216 0.66 15.84 -10.05
N ARG A 217 1.64 15.74 -9.15
CA ARG A 217 1.87 14.59 -8.28
C ARG A 217 2.09 15.07 -6.85
N ALA A 218 1.27 14.56 -5.94
CA ALA A 218 1.41 14.76 -4.51
C ALA A 218 1.71 13.41 -3.84
N ASP A 219 2.97 13.25 -3.42
CA ASP A 219 3.42 12.01 -2.79
C ASP A 219 3.46 12.24 -1.27
N ALA A 220 2.37 11.89 -0.59
CA ALA A 220 2.33 11.91 0.86
C ALA A 220 3.12 10.72 1.42
N VAL A 221 4.04 10.96 2.36
CA VAL A 221 4.58 9.88 3.20
C VAL A 221 3.40 9.20 3.91
N ALA A 222 3.29 7.87 3.81
CA ALA A 222 2.21 7.12 4.45
C ALA A 222 2.05 7.48 5.93
N LYS A 223 0.84 7.32 6.47
CA LYS A 223 0.53 7.54 7.89
C LYS A 223 1.45 6.68 8.75
N ALA A 224 2.44 7.29 9.39
CA ALA A 224 3.39 6.64 10.27
C ALA A 224 2.72 6.47 11.63
N LEU A 225 2.03 5.35 11.79
CA LEU A 225 1.35 4.97 13.02
C LEU A 225 2.39 4.64 14.11
N PRO A 226 2.09 4.91 15.40
CA PRO A 226 2.97 4.55 16.50
C PRO A 226 3.42 3.11 16.37
N ALA A 227 4.72 2.88 16.49
CA ALA A 227 5.32 1.56 16.38
C ALA A 227 6.57 1.48 17.26
N VAL A 228 6.97 0.27 17.62
CA VAL A 228 8.24 -0.01 18.29
C VAL A 228 9.11 -0.86 17.39
N ALA A 229 10.42 -0.67 17.45
CA ALA A 229 11.35 -1.44 16.64
C ALA A 229 12.51 -1.97 17.48
N ALA A 230 12.99 -3.16 17.13
CA ALA A 230 14.14 -3.79 17.76
C ALA A 230 15.06 -4.41 16.70
N LYS A 231 16.34 -4.53 17.05
CA LYS A 231 17.28 -5.35 16.29
C LYS A 231 16.89 -6.82 16.45
N ALA A 232 16.79 -7.55 15.35
CA ALA A 232 16.38 -8.95 15.35
C ALA A 232 17.11 -9.69 14.24
N GLU A 233 17.99 -10.62 14.61
CA GLU A 233 18.84 -11.34 13.66
C GLU A 233 18.35 -12.78 13.48
N SER A 234 18.04 -13.15 12.25
CA SER A 234 17.69 -14.52 11.90
C SER A 234 18.06 -14.80 10.44
N PRO A 235 18.56 -16.00 10.10
CA PRO A 235 18.68 -16.41 8.70
C PRO A 235 17.34 -16.31 7.97
N LYS A 236 17.40 -16.16 6.65
CA LYS A 236 16.23 -16.26 5.77
C LYS A 236 15.42 -17.56 6.04
N GLY A 237 14.11 -17.49 5.87
CA GLY A 237 13.22 -18.61 6.15
C GLY A 237 11.79 -18.20 6.49
N SER A 238 11.00 -19.18 6.91
CA SER A 238 9.70 -18.93 7.53
C SER A 238 9.91 -18.37 8.93
N ILE A 239 9.22 -17.28 9.26
CA ILE A 239 9.33 -16.57 10.53
C ILE A 239 7.96 -16.49 11.19
N ALA A 240 7.93 -16.74 12.50
CA ALA A 240 6.79 -16.47 13.34
C ALA A 240 7.21 -15.55 14.49
N VAL A 241 6.44 -14.49 14.69
CA VAL A 241 6.58 -13.60 15.86
C VAL A 241 5.36 -13.79 16.74
N GLU A 242 5.55 -14.30 17.95
CA GLU A 242 4.52 -14.31 18.97
C GLU A 242 4.61 -13.05 19.83
N VAL A 243 3.48 -12.41 20.07
CA VAL A 243 3.33 -11.22 20.91
C VAL A 243 2.31 -11.54 21.98
N VAL A 244 2.72 -11.51 23.25
CA VAL A 244 1.79 -11.63 24.37
C VAL A 244 1.32 -10.22 24.73
N ALA A 245 0.06 -9.91 24.51
CA ALA A 245 -0.46 -8.54 24.63
C ALA A 245 -1.86 -8.49 25.25
N LYS A 246 -2.24 -7.31 25.72
CA LYS A 246 -3.61 -6.95 26.14
C LYS A 246 -3.95 -5.53 25.68
N ALA A 247 -5.23 -5.28 25.38
CA ALA A 247 -5.68 -4.00 24.86
C ALA A 247 -7.07 -3.63 25.39
N SER A 248 -7.27 -2.34 25.72
CA SER A 248 -8.55 -1.82 26.22
C SER A 248 -9.62 -1.64 25.12
N VAL A 249 -9.19 -1.65 23.85
CA VAL A 249 -10.04 -1.54 22.65
C VAL A 249 -9.50 -2.47 21.58
N SER A 250 -10.39 -3.12 20.83
CA SER A 250 -10.00 -3.98 19.71
C SER A 250 -9.24 -3.17 18.64
N ARG A 251 -8.22 -3.78 18.05
CA ARG A 251 -7.30 -3.07 17.13
C ARG A 251 -6.58 -4.03 16.20
N LYS A 252 -6.05 -3.49 15.11
CA LYS A 252 -5.33 -4.24 14.09
C LYS A 252 -3.85 -3.95 14.21
N ALA A 253 -3.08 -4.97 14.55
CA ALA A 253 -1.63 -4.88 14.65
C ALA A 253 -0.95 -5.49 13.43
N LYS A 254 0.28 -5.05 13.14
CA LYS A 254 1.15 -5.59 12.09
C LYS A 254 2.58 -5.70 12.56
N VAL A 255 3.33 -6.62 11.96
CA VAL A 255 4.79 -6.68 12.06
C VAL A 255 5.39 -6.33 10.69
N PHE A 256 6.43 -5.51 10.72
CA PHE A 256 7.28 -5.15 9.59
C PHE A 256 8.69 -5.67 9.84
N TRP A 257 9.45 -5.90 8.78
CA TRP A 257 10.83 -6.35 8.92
C TRP A 257 11.82 -5.71 7.95
N LYS A 258 13.08 -5.73 8.37
CA LYS A 258 14.27 -5.39 7.58
C LYS A 258 15.05 -6.65 7.25
N THR A 259 15.77 -6.61 6.14
CA THR A 259 16.73 -7.66 5.76
C THR A 259 18.12 -7.09 5.56
N LYS A 260 19.13 -7.94 5.31
CA LYS A 260 20.47 -7.50 4.93
C LYS A 260 20.45 -6.64 3.66
N LYS A 261 19.67 -7.02 2.65
CA LYS A 261 19.51 -6.27 1.39
C LYS A 261 18.64 -5.02 1.53
N GLU A 262 17.60 -5.06 2.36
CA GLU A 262 16.61 -3.97 2.46
C GLU A 262 16.49 -3.45 3.91
N ASN A 263 17.27 -2.41 4.23
CA ASN A 263 17.42 -1.87 5.58
C ASN A 263 16.34 -0.82 5.97
N ASN A 264 15.13 -0.90 5.42
CA ASN A 264 13.99 -0.06 5.79
C ASN A 264 12.74 -0.89 6.14
N PHE A 265 11.82 -0.31 6.91
CA PHE A 265 10.48 -0.88 7.09
C PHE A 265 9.58 -0.39 5.95
N SER A 266 8.83 -1.30 5.33
CA SER A 266 8.00 -1.00 4.15
C SER A 266 6.75 -1.89 4.15
N ASP A 267 5.64 -1.39 3.61
CA ASP A 267 4.41 -2.18 3.47
C ASP A 267 4.60 -3.46 2.63
N LYS A 268 5.58 -3.47 1.71
CA LYS A 268 5.97 -4.66 0.93
C LYS A 268 6.57 -5.77 1.79
N ARG A 269 7.06 -5.44 2.99
CA ARG A 269 7.63 -6.35 4.00
C ARG A 269 6.90 -6.16 5.31
N SER A 270 5.59 -6.43 5.25
CA SER A 270 4.68 -6.39 6.39
C SER A 270 3.78 -7.60 6.41
N THR A 271 3.31 -7.99 7.58
CA THR A 271 2.31 -9.04 7.71
C THR A 271 0.93 -8.54 7.32
N ALA A 272 0.01 -9.48 7.06
CA ALA A 272 -1.41 -9.19 7.19
C ALA A 272 -1.71 -8.64 8.59
N SER A 273 -2.78 -7.86 8.72
CA SER A 273 -3.21 -7.35 10.02
C SER A 273 -3.73 -8.49 10.90
N VAL A 274 -3.34 -8.49 12.17
CA VAL A 274 -3.85 -9.41 13.20
C VAL A 274 -4.78 -8.62 14.13
N ASP A 275 -5.97 -9.17 14.38
CA ASP A 275 -6.94 -8.58 15.30
C ASP A 275 -6.55 -8.85 16.76
N ILE A 276 -6.19 -7.79 17.46
CA ILE A 276 -5.97 -7.80 18.91
C ILE A 276 -7.31 -7.53 19.57
N ALA A 277 -7.88 -8.55 20.22
CA ALA A 277 -9.16 -8.45 20.93
C ALA A 277 -9.07 -7.51 22.14
N LYS A 278 -10.15 -6.76 22.41
CA LYS A 278 -10.35 -6.07 23.68
C LYS A 278 -10.36 -7.07 24.85
N GLY A 279 -9.62 -6.76 25.92
CA GLY A 279 -9.60 -7.56 27.15
C GLY A 279 -8.45 -7.17 28.09
N GLY A 280 -8.62 -7.49 29.38
CA GLY A 280 -7.59 -7.29 30.41
C GLY A 280 -6.58 -8.44 30.51
N ASP A 281 -6.93 -9.61 29.99
CA ASP A 281 -6.08 -10.80 30.04
C ASP A 281 -4.97 -10.76 28.98
N TRP A 282 -3.81 -11.29 29.36
CA TRP A 282 -2.71 -11.52 28.44
C TRP A 282 -3.07 -12.62 27.44
N LYS A 283 -3.03 -12.30 26.16
CA LYS A 283 -3.28 -13.26 25.07
C LYS A 283 -2.09 -13.29 24.11
N THR A 284 -1.82 -14.46 23.55
CA THR A 284 -0.78 -14.63 22.53
C THR A 284 -1.36 -14.36 21.15
N TYR A 285 -0.70 -13.49 20.40
CA TYR A 285 -1.01 -13.17 19.01
C TYR A 285 0.18 -13.53 18.14
N ARG A 286 -0.07 -14.06 16.95
CA ARG A 286 0.98 -14.57 16.07
C ARG A 286 0.99 -13.87 14.73
N PHE A 287 2.19 -13.54 14.28
CA PHE A 287 2.48 -12.88 13.02
C PHE A 287 3.43 -13.77 12.20
N ASP A 288 2.92 -14.35 11.11
CA ASP A 288 3.70 -15.20 10.22
C ASP A 288 4.12 -14.46 8.95
N PHE A 289 5.35 -14.67 8.51
CA PHE A 289 5.85 -14.21 7.22
C PHE A 289 7.04 -15.03 6.74
N VAL A 290 7.43 -14.87 5.47
CA VAL A 290 8.64 -15.49 4.92
C VAL A 290 9.65 -14.38 4.64
N ALA A 291 10.81 -14.45 5.31
CA ALA A 291 11.95 -13.59 5.02
C ALA A 291 12.77 -14.20 3.87
N THR A 292 12.82 -13.52 2.73
CA THR A 292 13.55 -13.97 1.53
C THR A 292 15.06 -13.71 1.59
N ASP A 293 15.50 -12.98 2.60
CA ASP A 293 16.89 -12.66 2.93
C ASP A 293 17.03 -12.58 4.46
N ASP A 294 18.26 -12.57 4.96
CA ASP A 294 18.52 -12.60 6.40
C ASP A 294 17.89 -11.39 7.10
N LEU A 295 17.08 -11.68 8.12
CA LEU A 295 16.38 -10.72 8.95
C LEU A 295 17.39 -9.94 9.80
N THR A 296 17.24 -8.62 9.87
CA THR A 296 18.11 -7.73 10.66
C THR A 296 17.35 -6.85 11.66
N GLY A 297 16.02 -6.75 11.54
CA GLY A 297 15.21 -5.96 12.45
C GLY A 297 13.72 -6.19 12.29
N LEU A 298 12.99 -5.95 13.36
CA LEU A 298 11.53 -6.00 13.42
C LEU A 298 10.97 -4.65 13.85
N GLN A 299 9.79 -4.32 13.35
CA GLN A 299 8.96 -3.24 13.85
C GLN A 299 7.54 -3.76 14.09
N PHE A 300 7.03 -3.55 15.29
CA PHE A 300 5.68 -3.89 15.68
C PHE A 300 4.84 -2.61 15.71
N GLN A 301 3.77 -2.60 14.91
CA GLN A 301 2.79 -1.53 14.85
C GLN A 301 1.51 -2.00 15.54
N PRO A 302 1.23 -1.57 16.79
CA PRO A 302 0.09 -2.07 17.58
C PRO A 302 -1.30 -1.63 17.11
N GLY A 303 -1.39 -0.68 16.16
CA GLY A 303 -2.67 -0.09 15.76
C GLY A 303 -3.28 0.88 16.80
N GLY A 304 -2.46 1.31 17.78
CA GLY A 304 -2.77 2.29 18.84
C GLY A 304 -2.22 1.83 20.20
N GLU A 305 -2.61 2.49 21.30
CA GLU A 305 -2.24 2.11 22.67
C GLU A 305 -2.56 0.65 23.12
N LEU A 306 -1.54 -0.14 23.49
CA LEU A 306 -1.71 -1.46 24.11
C LEU A 306 -0.53 -1.80 25.03
N ALA A 307 -0.65 -2.87 25.81
CA ALA A 307 0.44 -3.40 26.61
C ALA A 307 0.97 -4.72 26.04
N VAL A 308 2.29 -4.90 26.03
CA VAL A 308 2.99 -6.12 25.59
C VAL A 308 3.77 -6.70 26.76
N LYS A 309 3.58 -7.98 27.04
CA LYS A 309 4.34 -8.74 28.03
C LYS A 309 5.60 -9.36 27.44
N SER A 310 5.54 -9.84 26.20
CA SER A 310 6.71 -10.43 25.54
C SER A 310 6.61 -10.44 24.02
N PHE A 311 7.76 -10.44 23.36
CA PHE A 311 7.93 -10.85 21.96
C PHE A 311 8.76 -12.13 21.90
N LYS A 312 8.39 -13.08 21.03
CA LYS A 312 9.22 -14.26 20.73
C LYS A 312 9.37 -14.39 19.23
N LEU A 313 10.61 -14.57 18.78
CA LEU A 313 10.97 -14.76 17.38
C LEU A 313 11.33 -16.21 17.13
N TYR A 314 10.62 -16.85 16.22
CA TYR A 314 10.85 -18.22 15.78
C TYR A 314 11.22 -18.26 14.30
N ARG A 315 12.04 -19.23 13.92
CA ARG A 315 12.44 -19.46 12.54
C ARG A 315 12.32 -20.93 12.17
N ASN A 316 11.90 -21.18 10.93
CA ASN A 316 11.97 -22.47 10.27
C ASN A 316 12.37 -22.27 8.79
N GLU A 317 12.52 -23.34 8.03
CA GLU A 317 12.98 -23.32 6.64
C GLU A 317 12.00 -22.60 5.71
N THR A 318 12.51 -22.15 4.56
CA THR A 318 11.69 -21.49 3.53
C THR A 318 10.71 -22.49 2.92
N PRO A 319 9.46 -22.10 2.60
CA PRO A 319 8.58 -22.95 1.82
C PRO A 319 9.22 -23.28 0.46
N VAL A 320 9.07 -24.52 0.01
CA VAL A 320 9.58 -25.01 -1.26
C VAL A 320 8.42 -25.32 -2.20
N LYS A 321 8.61 -25.00 -3.49
CA LYS A 321 7.71 -25.44 -4.55
C LYS A 321 7.97 -26.92 -4.81
N LEU A 322 6.93 -27.73 -4.67
CA LEU A 322 7.00 -29.15 -4.97
C LEU A 322 7.02 -29.34 -6.49
N ALA A 323 8.02 -30.05 -6.98
CA ALA A 323 8.01 -30.59 -8.34
C ALA A 323 7.40 -31.99 -8.30
N PHE A 324 6.53 -32.30 -9.25
CA PHE A 324 5.89 -33.61 -9.36
C PHE A 324 6.40 -34.42 -10.57
N GLN A 325 6.29 -35.74 -10.50
CA GLN A 325 6.56 -36.72 -11.54
C GLN A 325 5.53 -37.86 -11.49
N ASN A 326 5.65 -38.80 -12.43
CA ASN A 326 4.90 -40.05 -12.45
C ASN A 326 3.38 -39.82 -12.29
N ALA A 327 2.86 -38.84 -13.01
CA ALA A 327 1.45 -38.51 -12.97
C ALA A 327 0.63 -39.66 -13.58
N LEU A 328 -0.32 -40.18 -12.79
CA LEU A 328 -1.24 -41.22 -13.21
C LEU A 328 -2.67 -40.71 -13.08
N ALA A 329 -3.56 -41.18 -13.95
CA ALA A 329 -4.98 -40.90 -13.84
C ALA A 329 -5.80 -42.11 -14.26
N THR A 330 -6.98 -42.25 -13.66
CA THR A 330 -7.94 -43.29 -14.07
C THR A 330 -8.51 -43.06 -15.47
N PHE A 331 -8.46 -41.81 -15.95
CA PHE A 331 -8.84 -41.42 -17.30
C PHE A 331 -8.16 -40.09 -17.67
N SER A 332 -7.84 -39.91 -18.95
CA SER A 332 -7.46 -38.61 -19.53
C SER A 332 -8.14 -38.45 -20.88
N GLN A 333 -8.72 -37.27 -21.12
CA GLN A 333 -9.21 -36.88 -22.43
C GLN A 333 -8.06 -36.85 -23.43
N ASN A 334 -8.30 -37.25 -24.68
CA ASN A 334 -7.31 -37.13 -25.74
C ASN A 334 -6.83 -35.68 -25.91
N GLY A 335 -5.51 -35.47 -25.97
CA GLY A 335 -4.88 -34.14 -25.99
C GLY A 335 -4.73 -33.47 -24.62
N TYR A 336 -5.28 -34.04 -23.54
CA TYR A 336 -5.19 -33.49 -22.18
C TYR A 336 -4.70 -34.56 -21.17
N PRO A 337 -3.47 -35.09 -21.35
CA PRO A 337 -2.91 -36.10 -20.45
C PRO A 337 -2.62 -35.51 -19.08
N VAL A 338 -2.83 -36.31 -18.02
CA VAL A 338 -2.58 -35.88 -16.63
C VAL A 338 -1.17 -35.34 -16.38
N ALA A 339 -0.15 -35.84 -17.09
CA ALA A 339 1.23 -35.37 -16.97
C ALA A 339 1.42 -33.90 -17.37
N SER A 340 0.55 -33.38 -18.25
CA SER A 340 0.62 -31.99 -18.69
C SER A 340 -0.02 -31.00 -17.70
N ALA A 341 -0.57 -31.49 -16.59
CA ALA A 341 -1.05 -30.64 -15.49
C ALA A 341 0.06 -30.31 -14.46
N ILE A 342 1.28 -30.80 -14.65
CA ILE A 342 2.42 -30.59 -13.75
C ILE A 342 3.71 -30.27 -14.55
N ASP A 343 3.56 -29.81 -15.79
CA ASP A 343 4.68 -29.57 -16.70
C ASP A 343 5.15 -28.10 -16.67
N GLY A 344 4.49 -27.26 -15.86
CA GLY A 344 4.79 -25.84 -15.71
C GLY A 344 4.38 -25.01 -16.92
N LYS A 345 3.59 -25.55 -17.85
CA LYS A 345 3.13 -24.83 -19.04
C LYS A 345 1.67 -24.43 -18.85
N LEU A 346 1.34 -23.27 -19.38
CA LEU A 346 -0.03 -22.77 -19.47
C LEU A 346 -0.33 -22.54 -20.94
N ALA A 347 -0.60 -23.63 -21.67
CA ALA A 347 -0.93 -23.54 -23.09
C ALA A 347 -2.45 -23.33 -23.29
N PRO A 348 -2.87 -22.56 -24.31
CA PRO A 348 -4.29 -22.27 -24.53
C PRO A 348 -5.09 -23.51 -24.95
N ASN A 349 -4.44 -24.55 -25.50
CA ASN A 349 -5.06 -25.79 -25.95
C ASN A 349 -4.12 -26.98 -25.73
N ASN A 350 -4.67 -28.19 -25.62
CA ASN A 350 -3.95 -29.48 -25.56
C ASN A 350 -2.90 -29.56 -24.43
N ASN A 351 -3.20 -28.98 -23.28
CA ASN A 351 -2.33 -28.94 -22.11
C ASN A 351 -3.20 -28.83 -20.85
N GLY A 352 -2.75 -29.48 -19.78
CA GLY A 352 -3.55 -29.77 -18.60
C GLY A 352 -4.27 -31.11 -18.66
N TRP A 353 -5.00 -31.43 -17.59
CA TRP A 353 -5.75 -32.68 -17.44
C TRP A 353 -7.25 -32.46 -17.57
N ALA A 354 -7.89 -33.21 -18.46
CA ALA A 354 -9.33 -33.14 -18.68
C ALA A 354 -9.96 -34.53 -18.76
N ILE A 355 -11.29 -34.60 -18.59
CA ILE A 355 -12.02 -35.87 -18.43
C ILE A 355 -13.14 -36.08 -19.45
N ALA A 356 -13.28 -35.22 -20.47
CA ALA A 356 -14.32 -35.45 -21.48
C ALA A 356 -14.04 -36.71 -22.33
N PRO A 357 -15.09 -37.44 -22.75
CA PRO A 357 -16.52 -37.22 -22.49
C PRO A 357 -17.03 -37.87 -21.19
N GLN A 358 -16.15 -38.41 -20.33
CA GLN A 358 -16.51 -39.16 -19.13
C GLN A 358 -16.94 -38.27 -17.93
N MET A 359 -17.57 -37.13 -18.21
CA MET A 359 -18.14 -36.28 -17.16
C MET A 359 -19.21 -37.04 -16.36
N GLY A 360 -19.33 -36.75 -15.06
CA GLY A 360 -20.32 -37.38 -14.17
C GLY A 360 -19.84 -38.66 -13.49
N LYS A 361 -18.67 -39.20 -13.88
CA LYS A 361 -17.99 -40.29 -13.16
C LYS A 361 -16.93 -39.74 -12.20
N THR A 362 -16.57 -40.52 -11.18
CA THR A 362 -15.42 -40.23 -10.32
C THR A 362 -14.14 -40.62 -11.03
N HIS A 363 -13.19 -39.69 -11.10
CA HIS A 363 -11.85 -39.92 -11.64
C HIS A 363 -10.81 -39.50 -10.61
N TYR A 364 -9.69 -40.21 -10.58
CA TYR A 364 -8.56 -39.90 -9.71
C TYR A 364 -7.34 -39.54 -10.55
N ALA A 365 -6.55 -38.60 -10.03
CA ALA A 365 -5.19 -38.35 -10.47
C ALA A 365 -4.25 -38.45 -9.26
N SER A 366 -3.08 -39.02 -9.45
CA SER A 366 -2.01 -39.10 -8.45
C SER A 366 -0.74 -38.51 -9.01
N PHE A 367 0.00 -37.81 -8.15
CA PHE A 367 1.24 -37.14 -8.48
C PHE A 367 2.28 -37.50 -7.43
N GLU A 368 3.46 -37.95 -7.87
CA GLU A 368 4.57 -38.29 -6.99
C GLU A 368 5.50 -37.08 -6.89
N THR A 369 5.96 -36.73 -5.70
CA THR A 369 6.98 -35.67 -5.55
C THR A 369 8.31 -36.13 -6.14
N LYS A 370 8.96 -35.30 -6.97
CA LYS A 370 10.30 -35.61 -7.55
C LYS A 370 11.40 -35.77 -6.51
N GLN A 371 11.20 -35.18 -5.34
CA GLN A 371 12.19 -35.13 -4.26
C GLN A 371 11.49 -35.48 -2.96
N ASN A 372 12.23 -36.14 -2.06
CA ASN A 372 11.81 -36.26 -0.67
C ASN A 372 12.07 -34.92 0.02
N PHE A 373 11.07 -34.42 0.75
CA PHE A 373 11.18 -33.20 1.52
C PHE A 373 11.16 -33.54 3.01
N SER A 374 12.08 -32.96 3.76
CA SER A 374 12.08 -33.01 5.22
C SER A 374 11.80 -31.59 5.72
N PHE A 375 10.63 -31.38 6.30
CA PHE A 375 10.35 -30.14 7.03
C PHE A 375 10.49 -30.44 8.52
N LYS A 376 11.01 -29.49 9.29
CA LYS A 376 10.99 -29.59 10.76
C LYS A 376 9.57 -29.31 11.26
N GLY A 377 9.01 -30.26 11.99
CA GLY A 377 7.60 -30.27 12.41
C GLY A 377 6.77 -31.08 11.43
#